data_AF-A0A0C2B076-F1
#
_entry.id   AF-A0A0C2B076-F1
#
_cell.length_a   1.000
_cell.length_b   1.000
_cell.length_c   1.000
_cell.angle_alpha   90.00
_cell.angle_beta   90.00
_cell.angle_gamma   90.00
#
_symmetry.space_group_name_H-M   'P 1'
#
loop_
_entity.id
_entity.type
_entity.pdbx_description
1 polymer ?
#
loop_
_entity_poly.entity_id
_entity_poly.type
_entity_poly.pdbx_seq_one_letter_code
_entity_poly.pdbx_strand_id
1 'polypeptide(L)'
;MNTVLHERYTSSDTRYCTAIFGILEPGSGQVGVHLASGGHPSALIQRADGTAARAQLFPGDTLLLHTDGLTEARTGPERELYGEDALRAFTATQRPAGPQALITALTDLIAGFGDDTALLALGVPAPLPVSVPTPASET
;
A
#
# COMPACT_ATOMS: atom_id res chain seq x y z
N MET A 1 4.77 -21.24 13.98
CA MET A 1 3.42 -21.84 13.98
C MET A 1 2.55 -21.00 14.89
N ASN A 2 1.71 -20.13 14.32
CA ASN A 2 1.05 -19.06 15.07
C ASN A 2 -0.12 -19.64 15.90
N THR A 3 0.01 -19.62 17.23
CA THR A 3 -0.90 -20.29 18.19
C THR A 3 -2.04 -19.38 18.66
N VAL A 4 -2.16 -18.16 18.14
CA VAL A 4 -3.04 -17.11 18.72
C VAL A 4 -4.40 -16.97 18.00
N LEU A 5 -4.72 -17.81 17.01
CA LEU A 5 -5.99 -17.73 16.25
C LEU A 5 -6.88 -18.96 16.38
N HIS A 6 -6.84 -19.66 17.52
CA HIS A 6 -7.65 -20.87 17.73
C HIS A 6 -8.47 -20.84 19.01
N GLU A 7 -9.12 -19.71 19.30
CA GLU A 7 -10.20 -19.70 20.28
C GLU A 7 -11.41 -18.97 19.70
N ARG A 8 -12.53 -19.71 19.64
CA ARG A 8 -13.89 -19.34 19.19
C ARG A 8 -14.25 -19.63 17.74
N TYR A 9 -13.96 -20.86 17.32
CA TYR A 9 -14.52 -21.53 16.16
C TYR A 9 -15.92 -22.13 16.46
N THR A 10 -16.90 -21.30 16.85
CA THR A 10 -18.29 -21.76 16.98
C THR A 10 -19.29 -20.62 16.76
N SER A 11 -19.52 -20.21 15.52
CA SER A 11 -20.81 -19.66 15.07
C SER A 11 -20.77 -19.49 13.55
N SER A 12 -21.88 -19.82 12.88
CA SER A 12 -22.09 -19.80 11.43
C SER A 12 -22.20 -18.40 10.82
N ASP A 13 -21.28 -17.49 11.21
CA ASP A 13 -21.22 -16.11 10.73
C ASP A 13 -19.75 -15.74 10.48
N THR A 14 -19.23 -16.16 9.32
CA THR A 14 -17.83 -15.98 8.95
C THR A 14 -17.58 -14.54 8.53
N ARG A 15 -17.45 -13.64 9.51
CA ARG A 15 -16.92 -12.29 9.28
C ARG A 15 -15.40 -12.40 9.13
N TYR A 16 -14.92 -12.43 7.89
CA TYR A 16 -13.49 -12.37 7.61
C TYR A 16 -12.96 -11.00 8.05
N CYS A 17 -11.97 -11.00 8.95
CA CYS A 17 -11.29 -9.79 9.39
C CYS A 17 -9.91 -9.77 8.74
N THR A 18 -9.73 -8.91 7.74
CA THR A 18 -8.41 -8.68 7.14
C THR A 18 -7.68 -7.64 7.97
N ALA A 19 -6.71 -8.08 8.77
CA ALA A 19 -5.82 -7.21 9.53
C ALA A 19 -4.44 -7.18 8.88
N ILE A 20 -3.93 -5.98 8.61
CA ILE A 20 -2.57 -5.75 8.13
C ILE A 20 -1.78 -5.08 9.26
N PHE A 21 -0.75 -5.76 9.76
CA PHE A 21 0.20 -5.24 10.73
C PHE A 21 1.50 -4.86 10.02
N GLY A 22 2.01 -3.66 10.30
CA GLY A 22 3.25 -3.15 9.70
C GLY A 22 4.20 -2.58 10.76
N ILE A 23 5.50 -2.88 10.67
CA ILE A 23 6.56 -2.14 11.37
C ILE A 23 7.35 -1.36 10.34
N LEU A 24 7.53 -0.06 10.61
CA LEU A 24 8.39 0.83 9.84
C LEU A 24 9.67 1.08 10.63
N GLU A 25 10.80 0.79 10.00
CA GLU A 25 12.13 1.05 10.55
C GLU A 25 12.75 2.23 9.80
N PRO A 26 12.80 3.43 10.41
CA PRO A 26 13.38 4.60 9.76
C PRO A 26 14.90 4.44 9.62
N GLY A 27 15.41 4.69 8.42
CA GLY A 27 16.83 4.76 8.11
C GLY A 27 17.23 6.10 7.50
N SER A 28 18.52 6.29 7.25
CA SER A 28 19.04 7.49 6.58
C SER A 28 18.65 7.50 5.11
N GLY A 29 17.52 8.15 4.80
CA GLY A 29 17.01 8.31 3.42
C GLY A 29 16.25 7.10 2.88
N GLN A 30 15.86 6.15 3.72
CA GLN A 30 15.02 5.00 3.34
C GLN A 30 14.22 4.51 4.54
N VAL A 31 13.12 3.81 4.29
CA VAL A 31 12.32 3.15 5.33
C VAL A 31 12.27 1.66 5.06
N GLY A 32 12.72 0.86 6.03
CA GLY A 32 12.52 -0.59 6.02
C GLY A 32 11.08 -0.93 6.41
N VAL A 33 10.44 -1.82 5.66
CA VAL A 33 9.04 -2.21 5.92
C VAL A 33 8.95 -3.69 6.30
N HIS A 34 8.28 -3.98 7.41
CA HIS A 34 7.91 -5.33 7.83
C HIS A 34 6.40 -5.42 7.81
N LEU A 35 5.83 -6.22 6.92
CA LEU A 35 4.39 -6.46 6.88
C LEU A 35 4.07 -7.85 7.42
N ALA A 36 2.93 -7.98 8.09
CA ALA A 36 2.30 -9.24 8.44
C ALA A 36 0.79 -9.05 8.23
N SER A 37 0.22 -9.75 7.25
CA SER A 37 -1.22 -9.91 7.09
C SER A 37 -1.57 -11.32 7.55
N GLY A 38 -2.75 -11.56 8.14
CA GLY A 38 -3.16 -12.84 8.76
C GLY A 38 -2.71 -14.12 8.02
N GLY A 39 -1.51 -14.63 8.34
CA GLY A 39 -0.91 -15.83 7.77
C GLY A 39 0.14 -15.64 6.66
N HIS A 40 0.31 -14.44 6.10
CA HIS A 40 1.35 -14.14 5.10
C HIS A 40 2.66 -13.66 5.76
N PRO A 41 3.81 -14.30 5.46
CA PRO A 41 5.11 -13.83 5.92
C PRO A 41 5.48 -12.49 5.26
N SER A 42 6.44 -11.77 5.85
CA SER A 42 6.85 -10.45 5.38
C SER A 42 7.18 -10.38 3.89
N ALA A 43 6.82 -9.27 3.26
CA ALA A 43 7.14 -9.01 1.85
C ALA A 43 8.66 -9.08 1.63
N LEU A 44 9.10 -10.07 0.85
CA LEU A 44 10.48 -10.27 0.43
C LEU A 44 10.61 -9.93 -1.06
N ILE A 45 11.64 -9.17 -1.41
CA ILE A 45 12.10 -8.94 -2.78
C ILE A 45 13.20 -9.97 -3.06
N GLN A 46 12.95 -10.89 -3.98
CA GLN A 46 14.01 -11.71 -4.57
C GLN A 46 14.69 -10.93 -5.69
N ARG A 47 16.00 -10.76 -5.60
CA ARG A 47 16.84 -10.08 -6.58
C ARG A 47 17.27 -11.06 -7.68
N ALA A 48 17.69 -10.52 -8.83
CA ALA A 48 18.16 -11.32 -9.97
C ALA A 48 19.41 -12.16 -9.66
N ASP A 49 20.18 -11.79 -8.63
CA ASP A 49 21.33 -12.55 -8.11
C ASP A 49 20.93 -13.68 -7.13
N GLY A 50 19.64 -13.89 -6.90
CA GLY A 50 19.10 -14.90 -5.99
C GLY A 50 19.00 -14.48 -4.53
N THR A 51 19.46 -13.29 -4.15
CA THR A 51 19.35 -12.80 -2.77
C THR A 51 17.91 -12.37 -2.44
N ALA A 52 17.46 -12.65 -1.22
CA ALA A 52 16.19 -12.15 -0.71
C ALA A 52 16.44 -10.96 0.22
N ALA A 53 15.79 -9.84 -0.07
CA ALA A 53 15.86 -8.62 0.74
C ALA A 53 14.45 -8.21 1.18
N ARG A 54 14.37 -7.44 2.26
CA ARG A 54 13.11 -6.78 2.64
C ARG A 54 12.77 -5.69 1.62
N ALA A 55 11.47 -5.40 1.48
CA ALA A 55 11.04 -4.21 0.76
C ALA A 55 11.60 -2.94 1.42
N GLN A 56 12.12 -2.05 0.59
CA GLN A 56 12.65 -0.75 1.00
C GLN A 56 11.86 0.32 0.26
N LEU A 57 11.46 1.37 0.99
CA LEU A 57 10.84 2.56 0.43
C LEU A 57 11.86 3.70 0.43
N PHE A 58 11.95 4.40 -0.70
CA PHE A 58 12.78 5.57 -0.91
C PHE A 58 11.97 6.87 -0.77
N PRO A 59 12.62 8.03 -0.61
CA PRO A 59 11.92 9.30 -0.48
C PRO A 59 11.08 9.59 -1.73
N GLY A 60 9.81 9.91 -1.55
CA GLY A 60 8.82 10.05 -2.61
C GLY A 60 7.98 8.79 -2.86
N ASP A 61 8.39 7.62 -2.36
CA ASP A 61 7.63 6.38 -2.53
C ASP A 61 6.34 6.40 -1.68
N THR A 62 5.32 5.71 -2.20
CA THR A 62 4.09 5.41 -1.48
C THR A 62 3.84 3.92 -1.51
N LEU A 63 3.70 3.30 -0.34
CA LEU A 63 3.23 1.93 -0.19
C LEU A 63 1.72 1.94 -0.02
N LEU A 64 1.01 1.31 -0.97
CA LEU A 64 -0.41 1.06 -0.89
C LEU A 64 -0.65 -0.37 -0.39
N LEU A 65 -1.49 -0.51 0.61
CA LEU A 65 -2.00 -1.77 1.13
C LEU A 65 -3.52 -1.74 0.99
N HIS A 66 -4.09 -2.83 0.45
CA HIS A 66 -5.52 -2.94 0.23
C HIS A 66 -6.02 -4.33 0.60
N THR A 67 -7.33 -4.44 0.84
CA THR A 67 -8.02 -5.73 0.91
C THR A 67 -8.32 -6.26 -0.49
N ASP A 68 -8.60 -7.56 -0.58
CA ASP A 68 -9.04 -8.24 -1.79
C ASP A 68 -10.34 -7.67 -2.36
N GLY A 69 -11.24 -7.14 -1.51
CA GLY A 69 -12.47 -6.44 -1.94
C GLY A 69 -12.24 -5.34 -2.99
N LEU A 70 -11.06 -4.71 -3.03
CA LEU A 70 -10.70 -3.76 -4.11
C LEU A 70 -10.56 -4.46 -5.46
N THR A 71 -9.85 -5.58 -5.49
CA THR A 71 -9.51 -6.32 -6.71
C THR A 71 -10.61 -7.31 -7.12
N GLU A 72 -11.39 -7.79 -6.15
CA GLU A 72 -12.53 -8.67 -6.36
C GLU A 72 -13.84 -7.91 -6.63
N ALA A 73 -13.83 -6.57 -6.46
CA ALA A 73 -14.96 -5.71 -6.79
C ALA A 73 -15.44 -5.98 -8.22
N ARG A 74 -16.76 -6.20 -8.34
CA ARG A 74 -17.41 -6.44 -9.64
C ARG A 74 -17.86 -5.13 -10.25
N THR A 75 -17.34 -4.82 -11.42
CA THR A 75 -17.51 -3.53 -12.10
C THR A 75 -18.11 -3.71 -13.49
N GLY A 76 -18.66 -2.63 -14.04
CA GLY A 76 -19.24 -2.63 -15.39
C GLY A 76 -20.56 -3.43 -15.50
N PRO A 77 -21.17 -3.44 -16.70
CA PRO A 77 -22.46 -4.09 -16.94
C PRO A 77 -22.40 -5.62 -16.82
N GLU A 78 -21.25 -6.22 -17.15
CA GLU A 78 -21.05 -7.68 -17.09
C GLU A 78 -20.59 -8.18 -15.72
N ARG A 79 -20.37 -7.26 -14.75
CA ARG A 79 -19.94 -7.56 -13.37
C ARG A 79 -18.62 -8.35 -13.29
N GLU A 80 -17.68 -7.95 -14.12
CA GLU A 80 -16.32 -8.50 -14.16
C GLU A 80 -15.50 -8.00 -12.96
N LEU A 81 -14.55 -8.82 -12.49
CA LEU A 81 -13.64 -8.43 -11.43
C LEU A 81 -12.76 -7.27 -11.91
N TYR A 82 -12.56 -6.26 -11.06
CA TYR A 82 -11.67 -5.15 -11.36
C TYR A 82 -10.23 -5.63 -11.60
N GLY A 83 -9.72 -6.47 -10.70
CA GLY A 83 -8.44 -7.17 -10.84
C GLY A 83 -7.19 -6.32 -10.56
N GLU A 84 -6.08 -7.04 -10.35
CA GLU A 84 -4.76 -6.47 -10.02
C GLU A 84 -4.15 -5.64 -11.17
N ASP A 85 -4.34 -6.08 -12.41
CA ASP A 85 -3.76 -5.38 -13.56
C ASP A 85 -4.40 -4.01 -13.79
N ALA A 86 -5.72 -3.90 -13.59
CA ALA A 86 -6.43 -2.63 -13.67
C ALA A 86 -6.01 -1.69 -12.53
N LEU A 87 -5.87 -2.21 -11.31
CA LEU A 87 -5.37 -1.45 -10.16
C LEU A 87 -3.96 -0.91 -10.40
N ARG A 88 -3.07 -1.74 -10.94
CA ARG A 88 -1.71 -1.36 -11.31
C ARG A 88 -1.72 -0.26 -12.38
N ALA A 89 -2.51 -0.44 -13.44
CA ALA A 89 -2.63 0.54 -14.50
C ALA A 89 -3.18 1.88 -13.99
N PHE A 90 -4.23 1.86 -13.18
CA PHE A 90 -4.81 3.05 -12.56
C PHE A 90 -3.78 3.80 -11.71
N THR A 91 -3.06 3.08 -10.84
CA THR A 91 -2.05 3.68 -9.96
C THR A 91 -0.91 4.31 -10.76
N ALA A 92 -0.49 3.69 -11.87
CA ALA A 92 0.55 4.23 -12.75
C ALA A 92 0.15 5.53 -13.47
N THR A 93 -1.15 5.83 -13.59
CA THR A 93 -1.64 7.10 -14.15
C THR A 93 -1.68 8.25 -13.14
N GLN A 94 -1.56 7.95 -11.83
CA GLN A 94 -1.60 8.97 -10.79
C GLN A 94 -0.29 9.75 -10.74
N ARG A 95 -0.38 11.06 -10.50
CA ARG A 95 0.83 11.85 -10.21
C ARG A 95 1.38 11.45 -8.84
N PRO A 96 2.71 11.38 -8.67
CA PRO A 96 3.32 11.18 -7.36
C PRO A 96 3.09 12.42 -6.49
N ALA A 97 1.96 12.45 -5.81
CA ALA A 97 1.50 13.54 -4.94
C ALA A 97 1.37 13.08 -3.46
N GLY A 98 1.94 11.92 -3.15
CA GLY A 98 1.95 11.34 -1.81
C GLY A 98 0.72 10.50 -1.48
N PRO A 99 0.70 9.90 -0.27
CA PRO A 99 -0.27 8.89 0.12
C PRO A 99 -1.71 9.41 0.17
N GLN A 100 -1.91 10.66 0.59
CA GLN A 100 -3.25 11.23 0.69
C GLN A 100 -3.92 11.38 -0.67
N ALA A 101 -3.19 11.91 -1.67
CA ALA A 101 -3.71 12.07 -3.02
C ALA A 101 -4.06 10.72 -3.66
N LEU A 102 -3.24 9.69 -3.42
CA LEU A 102 -3.52 8.34 -3.89
C LEU A 102 -4.77 7.74 -3.23
N ILE A 103 -4.94 7.91 -1.91
CA ILE A 103 -6.14 7.46 -1.20
C ILE A 103 -7.39 8.18 -1.70
N THR A 104 -7.33 9.49 -1.96
CA THR A 104 -8.46 10.22 -2.55
C THR A 104 -8.83 9.65 -3.91
N ALA A 105 -7.85 9.47 -4.81
CA ALA A 105 -8.11 8.92 -6.15
C ALA A 105 -8.70 7.50 -6.09
N LEU A 106 -8.19 6.64 -5.20
CA LEU A 106 -8.72 5.29 -5.02
C LEU A 106 -10.09 5.29 -4.36
N THR A 107 -10.36 6.21 -3.43
CA THR A 107 -11.69 6.35 -2.80
C THR A 107 -12.74 6.74 -3.84
N ASP A 108 -12.40 7.68 -4.74
CA ASP A 108 -13.28 8.08 -5.83
C ASP A 108 -13.52 6.92 -6.82
N LEU A 109 -12.49 6.13 -7.10
CA LEU A 109 -12.60 4.92 -7.91
C LEU A 109 -13.56 3.89 -7.29
N ILE A 110 -13.36 3.55 -6.01
CA ILE A 110 -14.16 2.53 -5.32
C ILE A 110 -15.54 3.01 -4.88
N ALA A 111 -15.85 4.31 -4.92
CA ALA A 111 -17.20 4.80 -4.65
C ALA A 111 -18.24 4.19 -5.61
N GLY A 112 -17.80 3.72 -6.78
CA GLY A 112 -18.63 2.95 -7.72
C GLY A 112 -18.63 1.43 -7.47
N PHE A 113 -17.84 0.93 -6.53
CA PHE A 113 -17.63 -0.49 -6.25
C PHE A 113 -18.44 -0.85 -5.01
N GLY A 114 -19.37 -1.79 -5.13
CA GLY A 114 -20.29 -2.14 -4.05
C GLY A 114 -19.71 -3.13 -3.01
N ASP A 115 -18.38 -3.20 -2.85
CA ASP A 115 -17.70 -4.22 -2.04
C ASP A 115 -16.91 -3.60 -0.87
N ASP A 116 -16.73 -4.37 0.21
CA ASP A 116 -16.07 -3.92 1.43
C ASP A 116 -14.55 -3.79 1.22
N THR A 117 -14.11 -2.56 0.98
CA THR A 117 -12.69 -2.25 0.71
C THR A 117 -12.07 -1.46 1.85
N ALA A 118 -10.90 -1.89 2.33
CA ALA A 118 -10.04 -1.09 3.19
C ALA A 118 -8.74 -0.71 2.46
N LEU A 119 -8.33 0.54 2.60
CA LEU A 119 -7.11 1.10 2.00
C LEU A 119 -6.21 1.70 3.09
N LEU A 120 -4.91 1.45 2.98
CA LEU A 120 -3.89 2.10 3.80
C LEU A 120 -2.73 2.53 2.89
N ALA A 121 -2.40 3.83 2.90
CA ALA A 121 -1.25 4.35 2.18
C ALA A 121 -0.22 4.94 3.15
N LEU A 122 1.04 4.55 2.97
CA LEU A 122 2.18 5.03 3.74
C LEU A 122 3.17 5.69 2.79
N GLY A 123 3.46 6.97 3.01
CA GLY A 123 4.40 7.74 2.19
C GLY A 123 5.73 7.96 2.91
N VAL A 124 6.82 7.88 2.16
CA VAL A 124 8.13 8.40 2.62
C VAL A 124 8.26 9.82 2.08
N PRO A 125 8.32 10.86 2.93
CA PRO A 125 8.43 12.24 2.46
C PRO A 125 9.66 12.43 1.57
N ALA A 126 9.49 13.12 0.44
CA ALA A 126 10.63 13.59 -0.34
C ALA A 126 11.43 14.62 0.49
N PRO A 127 12.77 14.67 0.36
CA PRO A 127 13.56 15.71 1.01
C PRO A 127 13.08 17.06 0.50
N LEU A 128 12.89 18.03 1.41
CA LEU A 128 12.57 19.39 0.98
C LEU A 128 13.69 19.89 0.06
N PRO A 129 13.38 20.47 -1.11
CA PRO A 129 14.40 21.08 -1.94
C PRO A 129 15.08 22.18 -1.13
N VAL A 130 16.38 22.03 -0.90
CA VAL A 130 17.18 23.06 -0.22
C VAL A 130 17.15 24.30 -1.12
N SER A 131 16.51 25.36 -0.64
CA SER A 131 16.58 26.65 -1.33
C SER A 131 18.02 27.13 -1.25
N VAL A 132 18.74 27.11 -2.38
CA VAL A 132 20.03 27.78 -2.49
C VAL A 132 19.76 29.28 -2.30
N PRO A 133 20.33 29.95 -1.30
CA PRO A 133 20.15 31.38 -1.15
C PRO A 133 20.65 32.08 -2.42
N THR A 134 19.78 32.84 -3.07
CA THR A 134 20.15 33.70 -4.20
C THR A 134 21.31 34.59 -3.74
N PRO A 135 22.48 34.58 -4.42
CA PRO A 135 23.56 35.47 -4.03
C PRO A 135 23.05 36.90 -4.08
N ALA A 136 23.16 37.61 -2.96
CA ALA A 136 22.83 39.02 -2.88
C ALA A 136 23.67 39.75 -3.94
N SER A 137 23.01 40.49 -4.83
CA SER A 137 23.71 41.39 -5.74
C SER A 137 24.46 42.42 -4.90
N GLU A 138 25.77 42.26 -4.78
CA GLU A 138 26.65 43.35 -4.33
C GLU A 138 26.57 44.49 -5.36
N THR A 139 26.59 45.70 -4.83
CA THR A 139 26.24 46.96 -5.50
C THR A 139 27.43 47.54 -6.27
#